data_AF-A0A923YYL1-F1
#
_entry.id   AF-A0A923YYL1-F1
#
_cell.length_a   1.000
_cell.length_b   1.000
_cell.length_c   1.000
_cell.angle_alpha   90.00
_cell.angle_beta   90.00
_cell.angle_gamma   90.00
#
_symmetry.space_group_name_H-M   'P 1'
#
loop_
_entity.id
_entity.type
_entity.pdbx_description
1 polymer ?
#
loop_
_entity_poly.entity_id
_entity_poly.type
_entity_poly.pdbx_seq_one_letter_code
_entity_poly.pdbx_strand_id
1 'polypeptide(L)'
;MADADPKPLDFDELRARYASERDQRVAAGDRRYRDIAEVSPDLVADPYTPRVEREPIRDEVDVLVVGGGFGGLLTAVRLKQAGVPKVRIVEAGGDVGGAWYWNRYPGAACDVESYIYLPLLEETGYMPTERYSKAAEIREHCRRIARHFAIYDEAIFSTQVTRLTWGGGAARWRVETDRGDEFQAQFVVLTTGPLNRPKLPAIPG
;
A
#
# COMPACT_ATOMS: atom_id res chain seq x y z
N MET A 1 -41.28 -26.22 -23.41
CA MET A 1 -40.96 -24.79 -23.37
C MET A 1 -39.84 -24.57 -24.36
N ALA A 2 -40.12 -23.90 -25.47
CA ALA A 2 -39.09 -23.59 -26.46
C ALA A 2 -38.14 -22.56 -25.83
N ASP A 3 -36.86 -22.93 -25.71
CA ASP A 3 -35.78 -22.00 -25.40
C ASP A 3 -35.77 -20.97 -26.54
N ALA A 4 -36.09 -19.72 -26.23
CA ALA A 4 -35.98 -18.66 -27.21
C ALA A 4 -34.49 -18.44 -27.49
N ASP A 5 -34.07 -18.64 -28.74
CA ASP A 5 -32.71 -18.32 -29.17
C ASP A 5 -32.36 -16.89 -28.72
N PRO A 6 -31.25 -16.68 -27.99
CA PRO A 6 -30.88 -15.35 -27.54
C PRO A 6 -30.69 -14.46 -28.77
N LYS A 7 -31.39 -13.32 -28.80
CA LYS A 7 -31.22 -12.34 -29.87
C LYS A 7 -29.72 -12.02 -30.05
N PRO A 8 -29.21 -11.98 -31.29
CA PRO A 8 -27.84 -11.59 -31.53
C PRO A 8 -27.60 -10.17 -30.98
N LEU A 9 -26.47 -9.99 -30.29
CA LEU A 9 -26.06 -8.70 -29.72
C LEU A 9 -25.82 -7.67 -30.82
N ASP A 10 -26.52 -6.53 -30.74
CA ASP A 10 -26.21 -5.35 -31.55
C ASP A 10 -25.07 -4.56 -30.90
N PHE A 11 -23.89 -4.66 -31.49
CA PHE A 11 -22.69 -3.97 -30.99
C PHE A 11 -22.73 -2.46 -31.20
N ASP A 12 -23.49 -1.96 -32.17
CA ASP A 12 -23.61 -0.53 -32.42
C ASP A 12 -24.53 0.10 -31.37
N GLU A 13 -25.65 -0.54 -31.05
CA GLU A 13 -26.53 -0.15 -29.94
C GLU A 13 -25.78 -0.16 -28.60
N LEU A 14 -24.98 -1.21 -28.33
CA LEU A 14 -24.19 -1.31 -27.11
C LEU A 14 -23.15 -0.20 -27.00
N ARG A 15 -22.44 0.12 -28.09
CA ARG A 15 -21.47 1.23 -28.12
C ARG A 15 -22.16 2.57 -27.91
N ALA A 16 -23.33 2.78 -28.50
CA ALA A 16 -24.12 4.00 -28.31
C ALA A 16 -24.54 4.16 -26.83
N ARG A 17 -24.97 3.07 -26.19
CA ARG A 17 -25.29 3.08 -24.75
C ARG A 17 -24.07 3.43 -23.90
N TYR A 18 -22.91 2.85 -24.17
CA TYR A 18 -21.66 3.17 -23.45
C TYR A 18 -21.26 4.64 -23.60
N ALA A 19 -21.41 5.21 -24.81
CA ALA A 19 -21.14 6.62 -25.05
C ALA A 19 -22.10 7.52 -24.24
N SER A 20 -23.41 7.24 -24.29
CA SER A 20 -24.42 8.00 -23.55
C SER A 20 -24.16 7.99 -22.04
N GLU A 21 -23.84 6.83 -21.46
CA GLU A 21 -23.50 6.69 -20.05
C GLU A 21 -22.22 7.46 -19.67
N ARG A 22 -21.16 7.37 -20.48
CA ARG A 22 -19.92 8.12 -20.25
C ARG A 22 -20.20 9.63 -20.23
N ASP A 23 -20.93 10.13 -21.22
CA ASP A 23 -21.13 11.56 -21.45
C ASP A 23 -21.91 12.23 -20.30
N GLN A 24 -22.83 11.50 -19.65
CA GLN A 24 -23.50 11.95 -18.41
C GLN A 24 -22.52 12.29 -17.28
N ARG A 25 -21.36 11.60 -17.21
CA ARG A 25 -20.39 11.73 -16.10
C ARG A 25 -19.22 12.66 -16.42
N VAL A 26 -18.92 12.86 -17.71
CA VAL A 26 -17.85 13.77 -18.18
C VAL A 26 -18.26 15.24 -18.05
N ALA A 27 -19.53 15.55 -18.27
CA ALA A 27 -20.05 16.92 -18.18
C ALA A 27 -19.92 17.56 -16.78
N ALA A 28 -19.67 16.77 -15.72
CA ALA A 28 -19.57 17.23 -14.33
C ALA A 28 -18.21 17.87 -13.94
N GLY A 29 -17.23 17.92 -14.85
CA GLY A 29 -15.94 18.59 -14.63
C GLY A 29 -14.96 17.87 -13.69
N ASP A 30 -13.76 18.46 -13.53
CA ASP A 30 -12.55 17.79 -13.01
C ASP A 30 -12.34 17.92 -11.48
N ARG A 31 -13.05 18.83 -10.81
CA ARG A 31 -12.91 19.10 -9.37
C ARG A 31 -13.82 18.24 -8.49
N ARG A 32 -13.79 16.93 -8.71
CA ARG A 32 -14.71 16.00 -8.02
C ARG A 32 -14.24 15.55 -6.65
N TYR A 33 -12.98 15.79 -6.28
CA TYR A 33 -12.40 15.24 -5.07
C TYR A 33 -11.58 16.26 -4.28
N ARG A 34 -11.62 16.13 -2.95
CA ARG A 34 -10.79 16.85 -1.99
C ARG A 34 -9.91 15.86 -1.24
N ASP A 35 -8.71 16.29 -0.86
CA ASP A 35 -7.90 15.50 0.06
C ASP A 35 -8.61 15.48 1.43
N ILE A 36 -8.75 14.29 2.01
CA ILE A 36 -9.46 14.12 3.29
C ILE A 36 -8.72 14.85 4.42
N ALA A 37 -7.39 15.00 4.32
CA ALA A 37 -6.60 15.71 5.32
C ALA A 37 -6.93 17.21 5.39
N GLU A 38 -7.45 17.80 4.30
CA GLU A 38 -7.95 19.19 4.29
C GLU A 38 -9.29 19.34 5.02
N VAL A 39 -10.04 18.24 5.17
CA VAL A 39 -11.35 18.23 5.85
C VAL A 39 -11.15 17.95 7.33
N SER A 40 -10.41 16.89 7.66
CA SER A 40 -10.04 16.56 9.04
C SER A 40 -8.76 15.72 9.04
N PRO A 41 -7.67 16.23 9.64
CA PRO A 41 -6.44 15.46 9.82
C PRO A 41 -6.65 14.17 10.63
N ASP A 42 -7.63 14.13 11.53
CA ASP A 42 -7.91 12.96 12.36
C ASP A 42 -8.42 11.77 11.53
N LEU A 43 -9.02 12.03 10.37
CA LEU A 43 -9.52 10.98 9.46
C LEU A 43 -8.39 10.27 8.69
N VAL A 44 -7.18 10.85 8.66
CA VAL A 44 -5.99 10.21 8.07
C VAL A 44 -5.01 9.69 9.12
N ALA A 45 -5.24 10.00 10.39
CA ALA A 45 -4.44 9.46 11.48
C ALA A 45 -4.63 7.95 11.59
N ASP A 46 -3.62 7.26 12.13
CA ASP A 46 -3.68 5.83 12.40
C ASP A 46 -4.62 5.55 13.58
N PRO A 47 -5.80 4.92 13.36
CA PRO A 47 -6.74 4.65 14.44
C PRO A 47 -6.42 3.35 15.18
N TYR A 48 -5.42 2.58 14.74
CA TYR A 48 -5.18 1.22 15.20
C TYR A 48 -3.98 1.09 16.11
N THR A 49 -2.96 1.93 15.90
CA THR A 49 -1.72 1.87 16.67
C THR A 49 -1.36 3.26 17.19
N PRO A 50 -1.24 3.44 18.51
CA PRO A 50 -0.79 4.70 19.05
C PRO A 50 0.67 4.95 18.68
N ARG A 51 1.00 6.20 18.33
CA ARG A 51 2.38 6.63 18.10
C ARG A 51 3.16 6.62 19.41
N VAL A 52 4.26 5.88 19.45
CA VAL A 52 5.21 5.85 20.57
C VAL A 52 6.39 6.77 20.27
N GLU A 53 6.76 7.61 21.23
CA GLU A 53 7.91 8.53 21.09
C GLU A 53 9.25 7.79 21.10
N ARG A 54 10.17 8.24 20.23
CA ARG A 54 11.54 7.73 20.10
C ARG A 54 12.48 8.84 19.65
N GLU A 55 13.77 8.66 19.90
CA GLU A 55 14.80 9.55 19.38
C GLU A 55 14.88 9.52 17.84
N PRO A 56 15.21 10.64 17.19
CA PRO A 56 15.43 10.68 15.75
C PRO A 56 16.62 9.83 15.30
N ILE A 57 16.46 9.11 14.21
CA ILE A 57 17.46 8.24 13.59
C ILE A 57 18.34 9.07 12.63
N ARG A 58 19.67 8.89 12.72
CA ARG A 58 20.66 9.64 11.94
C ARG A 58 21.83 8.80 11.43
N ASP A 59 21.56 7.56 11.06
CA ASP A 59 22.57 6.59 10.61
C ASP A 59 22.62 6.46 9.08
N GLU A 60 23.21 5.35 8.59
CA GLU A 60 23.32 5.04 7.18
C GLU A 60 22.88 3.60 6.90
N VAL A 61 22.13 3.44 5.81
CA VAL A 61 21.70 2.14 5.29
C VAL A 61 22.11 1.99 3.82
N ASP A 62 22.13 0.77 3.33
CA ASP A 62 22.42 0.50 1.92
C ASP A 62 21.16 0.72 1.08
N VAL A 63 20.03 0.19 1.55
CA VAL A 63 18.74 0.30 0.84
C VAL A 63 17.64 0.76 1.79
N LEU A 64 17.01 1.87 1.43
CA LEU A 64 15.73 2.29 1.99
C LEU A 64 14.58 1.74 1.16
N VAL A 65 13.61 1.13 1.82
CA VAL A 65 12.32 0.72 1.24
C VAL A 65 11.22 1.56 1.89
N VAL A 66 10.45 2.30 1.08
CA VAL A 66 9.34 3.14 1.56
C VAL A 66 8.02 2.40 1.38
N GLY A 67 7.38 2.04 2.49
CA GLY A 67 6.16 1.25 2.57
C GLY A 67 6.41 -0.18 3.04
N GLY A 68 5.60 -0.65 3.99
CA GLY A 68 5.58 -1.99 4.58
C GLY A 68 4.40 -2.84 4.12
N GLY A 69 3.82 -2.55 2.95
CA GLY A 69 2.87 -3.44 2.26
C GLY A 69 3.57 -4.60 1.53
N PHE A 70 2.84 -5.37 0.73
CA PHE A 70 3.42 -6.50 -0.01
C PHE A 70 4.61 -6.12 -0.88
N GLY A 71 4.58 -4.97 -1.55
CA GLY A 71 5.73 -4.48 -2.32
C GLY A 71 6.99 -4.37 -1.46
N GLY A 72 6.90 -3.68 -0.32
CA GLY A 72 8.04 -3.50 0.57
C GLY A 72 8.50 -4.78 1.25
N LEU A 73 7.56 -5.64 1.67
CA LEU A 73 7.87 -6.96 2.22
C LEU A 73 8.60 -7.83 1.20
N LEU A 74 8.10 -7.92 -0.04
CA LEU A 74 8.76 -8.67 -1.12
C LEU A 74 10.15 -8.10 -1.40
N THR A 75 10.28 -6.79 -1.51
CA THR A 75 11.58 -6.14 -1.73
C THR A 75 12.57 -6.48 -0.63
N ALA A 76 12.19 -6.31 0.64
CA ALA A 76 13.07 -6.59 1.77
C ALA A 76 13.46 -8.08 1.83
N VAL A 77 12.50 -9.00 1.64
CA VAL A 77 12.77 -10.44 1.57
C VAL A 77 13.79 -10.76 0.49
N ARG A 78 13.62 -10.24 -0.73
CA ARG A 78 14.53 -10.54 -1.85
C ARG A 78 15.91 -9.90 -1.66
N LEU A 79 15.99 -8.69 -1.08
CA LEU A 79 17.28 -8.06 -0.74
C LEU A 79 18.03 -8.85 0.34
N LYS A 80 17.32 -9.32 1.38
CA LYS A 80 17.89 -10.15 2.44
C LYS A 80 18.40 -11.48 1.92
N GLN A 81 17.63 -12.15 1.05
CA GLN A 81 18.07 -13.37 0.36
C GLN A 81 19.29 -13.15 -0.53
N ALA A 82 19.44 -11.96 -1.11
CA ALA A 82 20.62 -11.57 -1.89
C ALA A 82 21.83 -11.18 -1.02
N GLY A 83 21.70 -11.17 0.31
CA GLY A 83 22.79 -10.83 1.23
C GLY A 83 23.07 -9.33 1.37
N VAL A 84 22.09 -8.47 1.06
CA VAL A 84 22.23 -7.02 1.29
C VAL A 84 22.24 -6.74 2.81
N PRO A 85 23.29 -6.10 3.36
CA PRO A 85 23.51 -6.12 4.80
C PRO A 85 22.68 -5.10 5.59
N LYS A 86 22.42 -3.89 5.05
CA LYS A 86 21.64 -2.86 5.75
C LYS A 86 20.43 -2.43 4.93
N VAL A 87 19.33 -3.13 5.11
CA VAL A 87 18.02 -2.76 4.57
C VAL A 87 17.20 -2.09 5.67
N ARG A 88 16.47 -1.02 5.33
CA ARG A 88 15.48 -0.42 6.22
C ARG A 88 14.15 -0.23 5.51
N ILE A 89 13.07 -0.64 6.16
CA ILE A 89 11.71 -0.31 5.76
C ILE A 89 11.22 0.88 6.59
N VAL A 90 10.58 1.85 5.94
CA VAL A 90 9.86 2.94 6.61
C VAL A 90 8.38 2.85 6.26
N GLU A 91 7.54 2.66 7.27
CA GLU A 91 6.08 2.52 7.14
C GLU A 91 5.35 3.57 7.99
N ALA A 92 4.38 4.23 7.37
CA ALA A 92 3.58 5.27 8.02
C ALA A 92 2.59 4.68 9.04
N GLY A 93 2.08 3.47 8.78
CA GLY A 93 1.24 2.72 9.72
C GLY A 93 2.05 2.12 10.87
N GLY A 94 1.36 1.74 11.94
CA GLY A 94 1.95 1.10 13.11
C GLY A 94 2.39 -0.36 12.95
N ASP A 95 2.15 -0.99 11.81
CA ASP A 95 2.53 -2.38 11.54
C ASP A 95 2.61 -2.63 10.02
N VAL A 96 3.12 -3.79 9.61
CA VAL A 96 3.16 -4.20 8.21
C VAL A 96 1.75 -4.42 7.65
N GLY A 97 1.63 -4.31 6.32
CA GLY A 97 0.45 -4.71 5.57
C GLY A 97 -0.04 -3.69 4.56
N GLY A 98 0.40 -2.44 4.64
CA GLY A 98 0.01 -1.38 3.69
C GLY A 98 -1.51 -1.31 3.56
N ALA A 99 -2.05 -1.51 2.35
CA ALA A 99 -3.50 -1.54 2.13
C ALA A 99 -4.26 -2.43 3.14
N TRP A 100 -3.71 -3.59 3.51
CA TRP A 100 -4.32 -4.54 4.44
C TRP A 100 -4.10 -4.19 5.92
N TYR A 101 -3.17 -3.28 6.21
CA TYR A 101 -3.06 -2.64 7.52
C TYR A 101 -4.18 -1.61 7.70
N TRP A 102 -4.36 -0.73 6.71
CA TRP A 102 -5.26 0.42 6.78
C TRP A 102 -6.73 0.06 6.59
N ASN A 103 -7.05 -0.81 5.62
CA ASN A 103 -8.43 -1.15 5.27
C ASN A 103 -8.95 -2.31 6.13
N ARG A 104 -9.76 -1.97 7.15
CA ARG A 104 -10.38 -2.95 8.07
C ARG A 104 -11.90 -2.82 8.15
N TYR A 105 -12.52 -2.26 7.11
CA TYR A 105 -13.97 -2.16 7.04
C TYR A 105 -14.63 -3.55 6.97
N PRO A 106 -15.86 -3.71 7.50
CA PRO A 106 -16.55 -5.00 7.48
C PRO A 106 -16.70 -5.55 6.05
N GLY A 107 -16.31 -6.81 5.84
CA GLY A 107 -16.41 -7.47 4.54
C GLY A 107 -15.23 -7.25 3.59
N ALA A 108 -14.22 -6.47 3.98
CA ALA A 108 -13.00 -6.28 3.17
C ALA A 108 -12.33 -7.63 2.83
N ALA A 109 -12.02 -7.82 1.55
CA ALA A 109 -11.41 -9.04 0.99
C ALA A 109 -10.64 -8.71 -0.29
N CYS A 110 -9.77 -9.63 -0.73
CA CYS A 110 -9.21 -9.56 -2.07
C CYS A 110 -10.23 -9.97 -3.14
N ASP A 111 -10.10 -9.41 -4.34
CA ASP A 111 -10.89 -9.74 -5.52
C ASP A 111 -10.18 -10.75 -6.46
N VAL A 112 -8.87 -10.91 -6.27
CA VAL A 112 -8.05 -11.95 -6.89
C VAL A 112 -8.02 -13.18 -5.97
N GLU A 113 -8.01 -14.36 -6.58
CA GLU A 113 -7.94 -15.63 -5.88
C GLU A 113 -6.70 -15.73 -4.98
N SER A 114 -6.89 -16.18 -3.73
CA SER A 114 -5.92 -16.06 -2.64
C SER A 114 -4.55 -16.63 -2.97
N TYR A 115 -4.50 -17.81 -3.58
CA TYR A 115 -3.23 -18.49 -3.90
C TYR A 115 -2.46 -17.86 -5.07
N ILE A 116 -3.10 -16.95 -5.81
CA ILE A 116 -2.46 -16.12 -6.83
C ILE A 116 -2.03 -14.78 -6.22
N TYR A 117 -2.86 -14.23 -5.33
CA TYR A 117 -2.68 -12.89 -4.78
C TYR A 117 -1.68 -12.82 -3.62
N LEU A 118 -1.70 -13.81 -2.72
CA LEU A 118 -0.86 -13.81 -1.52
C LEU A 118 0.57 -14.24 -1.89
N PRO A 119 1.58 -13.40 -1.62
CA PRO A 119 2.96 -13.70 -1.96
C PRO A 119 3.59 -14.68 -0.97
N LEU A 120 4.63 -15.39 -1.36
CA LEU A 120 5.46 -16.20 -0.45
C LEU A 120 4.69 -17.32 0.29
N LEU A 121 3.62 -17.86 -0.31
CA LEU A 121 2.84 -18.94 0.30
C LEU A 121 3.68 -20.20 0.53
N GLU A 122 4.49 -20.59 -0.45
CA GLU A 122 5.38 -21.75 -0.34
C GLU A 122 6.47 -21.50 0.70
N GLU A 123 7.17 -20.36 0.64
CA GLU A 123 8.24 -20.06 1.58
C GLU A 123 7.74 -19.97 3.03
N THR A 124 6.53 -19.46 3.25
CA THR A 124 5.93 -19.38 4.60
C THR A 124 5.17 -20.63 5.01
N GLY A 125 4.97 -21.60 4.11
CA GLY A 125 4.15 -22.80 4.33
C GLY A 125 2.67 -22.51 4.59
N TYR A 126 2.17 -21.35 4.18
CA TYR A 126 0.79 -20.93 4.47
C TYR A 126 -0.18 -21.40 3.37
N MET A 127 -1.33 -21.94 3.79
CA MET A 127 -2.44 -22.25 2.90
C MET A 127 -3.61 -21.31 3.21
N PRO A 128 -4.07 -20.48 2.26
CA PRO A 128 -5.23 -19.62 2.47
C PRO A 128 -6.49 -20.43 2.80
N THR A 129 -7.28 -19.94 3.75
CA THR A 129 -8.47 -20.64 4.26
C THR A 129 -9.68 -20.53 3.32
N GLU A 130 -9.73 -19.46 2.53
CA GLU A 130 -10.79 -19.19 1.57
C GLU A 130 -10.22 -18.92 0.17
N ARG A 131 -11.05 -19.17 -0.85
CA ARG A 131 -10.72 -18.84 -2.24
C ARG A 131 -10.41 -17.35 -2.43
N TYR A 132 -11.07 -16.48 -1.66
CA TYR A 132 -10.85 -15.04 -1.62
C TYR A 132 -10.67 -14.59 -0.18
N SER A 133 -9.40 -14.42 0.24
CA SER A 133 -9.00 -14.14 1.61
C SER A 133 -9.62 -12.83 2.12
N LYS A 134 -10.06 -12.83 3.38
CA LYS A 134 -10.54 -11.62 4.05
C LYS A 134 -9.37 -10.76 4.51
N ALA A 135 -9.60 -9.45 4.66
CA ALA A 135 -8.55 -8.51 5.03
C ALA A 135 -7.78 -8.90 6.32
N ALA A 136 -8.47 -9.49 7.30
CA ALA A 136 -7.83 -9.97 8.53
C ALA A 136 -6.81 -11.09 8.27
N GLU A 137 -7.14 -12.05 7.39
CA GLU A 137 -6.26 -13.14 6.99
C GLU A 137 -5.06 -12.61 6.20
N ILE A 138 -5.31 -11.70 5.26
CA ILE A 138 -4.26 -11.10 4.43
C ILE A 138 -3.28 -10.30 5.30
N ARG A 139 -3.80 -9.49 6.24
CA ARG A 139 -2.97 -8.75 7.20
C ARG A 139 -2.14 -9.69 8.07
N GLU A 140 -2.73 -10.78 8.55
CA GLU A 140 -1.98 -11.78 9.31
C GLU A 140 -0.91 -12.46 8.43
N HIS A 141 -1.16 -12.59 7.14
CA HIS A 141 -0.16 -13.06 6.19
C HIS A 141 1.00 -12.08 5.98
N CYS A 142 0.75 -10.77 5.94
CA CYS A 142 1.82 -9.78 5.97
C CYS A 142 2.70 -9.93 7.22
N ARG A 143 2.08 -10.12 8.39
CA ARG A 143 2.82 -10.35 9.66
C ARG A 143 3.57 -11.67 9.66
N ARG A 144 3.00 -12.72 9.06
CA ARG A 144 3.66 -14.02 8.89
C ARG A 144 4.93 -13.88 8.07
N ILE A 145 4.88 -13.18 6.94
CA ILE A 145 6.06 -12.87 6.13
C ILE A 145 7.08 -12.08 6.97
N ALA A 146 6.64 -11.02 7.63
CA ALA A 146 7.54 -10.16 8.41
C ALA A 146 8.24 -10.92 9.54
N ARG A 147 7.55 -11.84 10.23
CA ARG A 147 8.17 -12.71 11.24
C ARG A 147 9.08 -13.76 10.62
N HIS A 148 8.63 -14.45 9.57
CA HIS A 148 9.38 -15.54 8.93
C HIS A 148 10.75 -15.06 8.43
N PHE A 149 10.83 -13.85 7.88
CA PHE A 149 12.06 -13.28 7.33
C PHE A 149 12.74 -12.26 8.26
N ALA A 150 12.31 -12.15 9.51
CA ALA A 150 12.84 -11.20 10.50
C ALA A 150 12.90 -9.76 9.97
N ILE A 151 11.81 -9.29 9.37
CA ILE A 151 11.68 -7.95 8.77
C ILE A 151 11.37 -6.89 9.83
N TYR A 152 10.75 -7.28 10.96
CA TYR A 152 10.47 -6.35 12.05
C TYR A 152 11.73 -5.66 12.59
N ASP A 153 12.88 -6.34 12.55
CA ASP A 153 14.17 -5.80 13.00
C ASP A 153 14.71 -4.70 12.05
N GLU A 154 14.21 -4.67 10.81
CA GLU A 154 14.63 -3.76 9.75
C GLU A 154 13.61 -2.63 9.51
N ALA A 155 12.44 -2.69 10.16
CA ALA A 155 11.33 -1.78 9.91
C ALA A 155 11.20 -0.70 10.99
N ILE A 156 10.92 0.53 10.56
CA ILE A 156 10.45 1.61 11.43
C ILE A 156 9.00 1.96 11.07
N PHE A 157 8.13 1.85 12.07
CA PHE A 157 6.69 2.07 11.94
C PHE A 157 6.29 3.45 12.45
N SER A 158 5.02 3.82 12.21
CA SER A 158 4.47 5.12 12.58
C SER A 158 5.37 6.28 12.15
N THR A 159 6.00 6.15 10.97
CA THR A 159 7.01 7.06 10.45
C THR A 159 6.77 7.26 8.95
N GLN A 160 6.53 8.50 8.55
CA GLN A 160 6.32 8.87 7.15
C GLN A 160 7.58 9.54 6.60
N VAL A 161 8.10 9.03 5.48
CA VAL A 161 9.13 9.76 4.71
C VAL A 161 8.50 11.02 4.12
N THR A 162 9.09 12.18 4.41
CA THR A 162 8.60 13.50 3.98
C THR A 162 9.44 14.07 2.84
N ARG A 163 10.73 13.73 2.78
CA ARG A 163 11.63 14.21 1.72
C ARG A 163 12.75 13.21 1.42
N LEU A 164 13.10 13.14 0.14
CA LEU A 164 14.25 12.43 -0.40
C LEU A 164 15.05 13.41 -1.24
N THR A 165 16.31 13.65 -0.90
CA THR A 165 17.19 14.56 -1.63
C THR A 165 18.47 13.83 -2.03
N TRP A 166 18.80 13.85 -3.31
CA TRP A 166 20.05 13.27 -3.79
C TRP A 166 21.24 14.17 -3.42
N GLY A 167 22.15 13.65 -2.61
CA GLY A 167 23.41 14.31 -2.26
C GLY A 167 24.51 13.91 -3.23
N GLY A 168 24.65 14.64 -4.34
CA GLY A 168 25.59 14.29 -5.42
C GLY A 168 27.05 14.11 -4.98
N GLY A 169 27.53 14.86 -3.99
CA GLY A 169 28.90 14.72 -3.47
C GLY A 169 29.15 13.43 -2.67
N ALA A 170 28.13 12.91 -1.99
CA ALA A 170 28.23 11.67 -1.20
C ALA A 170 27.73 10.43 -1.98
N ALA A 171 27.14 10.65 -3.16
CA ALA A 171 26.44 9.63 -3.96
C ALA A 171 25.40 8.84 -3.12
N ARG A 172 24.69 9.55 -2.24
CA ARG A 172 23.68 8.99 -1.34
C ARG A 172 22.44 9.87 -1.28
N TRP A 173 21.30 9.25 -1.03
CA TRP A 173 20.06 9.92 -0.69
C TRP A 173 20.08 10.36 0.77
N ARG A 174 19.75 11.63 1.01
CA ARG A 174 19.33 12.11 2.33
C ARG A 174 17.84 11.88 2.48
N VAL A 175 17.44 11.28 3.59
CA VAL A 175 16.07 10.88 3.90
C VAL A 175 15.60 11.65 5.12
N GLU A 176 14.49 12.35 5.01
CA GLU A 176 13.84 13.06 6.11
C GLU A 176 12.45 12.46 6.38
N THR A 177 12.04 12.42 7.65
CA THR A 177 10.73 11.90 8.08
C THR A 177 9.93 12.91 8.89
N ASP A 178 8.65 12.62 9.14
CA ASP A 178 7.77 13.37 10.03
C ASP A 178 8.13 13.22 11.53
N ARG A 179 9.23 12.51 11.84
CA ARG A 179 9.76 12.30 13.19
C ARG A 179 11.10 13.01 13.41
N GLY A 180 11.53 13.82 12.44
CA GLY A 180 12.82 14.49 12.48
C GLY A 180 14.01 13.56 12.25
N ASP A 181 13.78 12.34 11.73
CA ASP A 181 14.87 11.48 11.28
C ASP A 181 15.58 12.15 10.11
N GLU A 182 16.91 12.01 10.07
CA GLU A 182 17.75 12.48 8.98
C GLU A 182 18.88 11.47 8.77
N PHE A 183 18.65 10.48 7.92
CA PHE A 183 19.59 9.39 7.67
C PHE A 183 19.91 9.28 6.18
N GLN A 184 20.90 8.45 5.83
CA GLN A 184 21.33 8.28 4.45
C GLN A 184 21.06 6.89 3.91
N ALA A 185 20.75 6.80 2.62
CA ALA A 185 20.59 5.55 1.89
C ALA A 185 21.31 5.60 0.55
N GLN A 186 22.00 4.51 0.16
CA GLN A 186 22.61 4.44 -1.17
C GLN A 186 21.55 4.24 -2.26
N PHE A 187 20.57 3.37 -1.99
CA PHE A 187 19.43 3.12 -2.88
C PHE A 187 18.12 3.39 -2.16
N VAL A 188 17.11 3.81 -2.93
CA VAL A 188 15.74 4.00 -2.45
C VAL A 188 14.78 3.25 -3.35
N VAL A 189 13.92 2.42 -2.74
CA VAL A 189 12.85 1.70 -3.42
C VAL A 189 11.51 2.23 -2.90
N LEU A 190 10.69 2.75 -3.80
CA LEU A 190 9.37 3.30 -3.47
C LEU A 190 8.30 2.23 -3.68
N THR A 191 7.72 1.75 -2.59
CA THR A 191 6.62 0.78 -2.57
C THR A 191 5.38 1.37 -1.89
N THR A 192 5.11 2.65 -2.17
CA THR A 192 4.08 3.45 -1.49
C THR A 192 2.64 3.07 -1.83
N GLY A 193 2.44 2.26 -2.88
CA GLY A 193 1.13 1.79 -3.33
C GLY A 193 0.31 2.86 -4.07
N PRO A 194 -0.55 2.47 -5.02
CA PRO A 194 -1.29 3.42 -5.86
C PRO A 194 -2.53 4.02 -5.19
N LEU A 195 -3.06 3.38 -4.14
CA LEU A 195 -4.32 3.73 -3.47
C LEU A 195 -4.09 3.96 -1.97
N ASN A 196 -3.22 4.91 -1.64
CA ASN A 196 -2.76 5.17 -0.27
C ASN A 196 -3.23 6.52 0.31
N ARG A 197 -3.91 7.35 -0.48
CA ARG A 197 -4.50 8.62 -0.04
C ARG A 197 -6.01 8.57 -0.25
N PRO A 198 -6.81 8.44 0.83
CA PRO A 198 -8.26 8.56 0.73
C PRO A 198 -8.65 9.92 0.17
N LYS A 199 -9.74 9.97 -0.58
CA LYS A 199 -10.28 11.20 -1.15
C LYS A 199 -11.76 11.28 -0.85
N LEU A 200 -12.24 12.48 -0.54
CA LEU A 200 -13.67 12.73 -0.37
C LEU A 200 -14.22 13.38 -1.63
N PRO A 201 -15.47 13.10 -2.02
CA PRO A 201 -16.11 13.86 -3.09
C PRO A 201 -16.26 15.32 -2.67
N ALA A 202 -16.13 16.26 -3.61
CA ALA A 202 -16.26 17.69 -3.36
C ALA A 202 -17.73 18.13 -3.27
N ILE A 203 -18.50 17.51 -2.38
CA ILE A 203 -19.92 17.82 -2.14
C ILE A 203 -19.99 18.93 -1.06
N PRO A 204 -20.73 20.03 -1.29
CA PRO A 204 -20.97 21.03 -0.26
C PRO A 204 -21.84 20.48 0.88
N GLY A 205 -21.44 20.75 2.13
CA GLY A 205 -22.11 20.28 3.35
C GLY A 205 -21.42 19.07 3.96
#